data_AF-A0A2V7FC90-F1
#
_entry.id   AF-A0A2V7FC90-F1
#
_cell.length_a   1.000
_cell.length_b   1.000
_cell.length_c   1.000
_cell.angle_alpha   90.00
_cell.angle_beta   90.00
_cell.angle_gamma   90.00
#
_symmetry.space_group_name_H-M   'P 1'
#
loop_
_entity.id
_entity.type
_entity.pdbx_description
1 polymer ?
#
loop_
_entity_poly.entity_id
_entity_poly.type
_entity_poly.pdbx_seq_one_letter_code
_entity_poly.pdbx_strand_id
1 'polypeptide(L)'
;MVGVFLDTAWHRTIGRDSFFVLPHLFIYCGGLGIWGAAVAAVAAATLGRASDFGGTVLALRRLQVPVGFGIAALGVLIVGAAAPIDVWWHWLYGKDALIWSFSHLMGHFGAGVTAIGLLFAVAGQAGRRVFRRMWLWRLAMLAVFVDLVHRALFVQAHYTMIPESRTPDLYPYLSSLLLPLVLVAAGRALGPLAPTLVSLGFLAVALTTDTILRAIEFDRYTVTPIVALPALVLTFLAIAVRRYRERAWFAIALGLVFTFVFTLVETLWMAHVVGHPWPLDRVLAGLPRSVLAGGLSGWVGWVLGGLLVVTATGKPVGSALGSTGRARWAVVVALGLTAAGLASTNRPQIFGPPMTVGELKLAPLPVFRYQDAVFWNVLFEDGWQSAARVQALSEGIIDGFPLPVGPAWCAPTAAALAADLPTVRFTMEVNGTPVDLAPYPLVRLPLREGQYCAWVGVASAFQRASQNRFVYTVEHRGLAGLARTHVELRVTFKDP
;
A
#
# COMPACT_ATOMS: atom_id res chain seq x y z
N MET A 1 11.10 2.40 -3.20
CA MET A 1 10.43 1.44 -4.11
C MET A 1 10.83 0.02 -3.75
N VAL A 2 12.05 -0.43 -4.08
CA VAL A 2 12.48 -1.84 -3.87
C VAL A 2 12.27 -2.35 -2.44
N GLY A 3 12.75 -1.62 -1.43
CA GLY A 3 12.58 -2.02 -0.03
C GLY A 3 11.13 -2.24 0.37
N VAL A 4 10.21 -1.40 -0.12
CA VAL A 4 8.78 -1.43 0.19
C VAL A 4 8.06 -2.62 -0.45
N PHE A 5 8.40 -2.97 -1.69
CA PHE A 5 7.86 -4.19 -2.31
C PHE A 5 8.43 -5.46 -1.67
N LEU A 6 9.72 -5.45 -1.38
CA LEU A 6 10.36 -6.57 -0.69
C LEU A 6 9.76 -6.77 0.70
N ASP A 7 9.36 -5.69 1.38
CA ASP A 7 8.81 -5.69 2.73
C ASP A 7 7.51 -6.48 2.84
N THR A 8 6.50 -6.14 2.02
CA THR A 8 5.22 -6.87 2.08
C THR A 8 5.39 -8.32 1.64
N ALA A 9 6.20 -8.57 0.60
CA ALA A 9 6.51 -9.93 0.17
C ALA A 9 7.22 -10.72 1.27
N TRP A 10 8.15 -10.09 1.99
CA TRP A 10 8.86 -10.69 3.12
C TRP A 10 7.89 -11.09 4.21
N HIS A 11 7.08 -10.14 4.66
CA HIS A 11 6.11 -10.38 5.70
C HIS A 11 5.10 -11.45 5.33
N ARG A 12 4.64 -11.52 4.09
CA ARG A 12 3.73 -12.59 3.64
C ARG A 12 4.39 -13.95 3.42
N THR A 13 5.71 -14.03 3.28
CA THR A 13 6.38 -15.31 3.01
C THR A 13 7.00 -15.92 4.27
N ILE A 14 7.75 -15.10 5.02
CA ILE A 14 8.51 -15.53 6.19
C ILE A 14 7.74 -15.19 7.47
N GLY A 15 7.23 -13.96 7.56
CA GLY A 15 6.60 -13.43 8.77
C GLY A 15 7.31 -12.18 9.27
N ARG A 16 7.18 -11.88 10.57
CA ARG A 16 7.86 -10.75 11.23
C ARG A 16 9.04 -11.28 12.04
N ASP A 17 10.25 -11.07 11.54
CA ASP A 17 11.47 -11.63 12.16
C ASP A 17 12.18 -10.61 13.07
N SER A 18 12.50 -9.42 12.54
CA SER A 18 13.28 -8.39 13.25
C SER A 18 13.04 -6.99 12.68
N PHE A 19 13.29 -5.96 13.49
CA PHE A 19 13.26 -4.57 13.03
C PHE A 19 14.30 -4.26 11.94
N PHE A 20 15.37 -5.05 11.83
CA PHE A 20 16.50 -4.83 10.92
C PHE A 20 16.54 -5.80 9.73
N VAL A 21 15.39 -6.33 9.30
CA VAL A 21 15.32 -7.15 8.07
C VAL A 21 15.74 -6.34 6.84
N LEU A 22 16.24 -7.04 5.82
CA LEU A 22 16.76 -6.44 4.59
C LEU A 22 15.80 -5.41 3.93
N PRO A 23 14.49 -5.67 3.78
CA PRO A 23 13.57 -4.66 3.26
C PRO A 23 13.52 -3.37 4.07
N HIS A 24 13.51 -3.45 5.40
CA HIS A 24 13.55 -2.28 6.28
C HIS A 24 14.84 -1.47 6.10
N LEU A 25 16.00 -2.14 5.98
CA LEU A 25 17.27 -1.46 5.74
C LEU A 25 17.23 -0.65 4.44
N PHE A 26 16.65 -1.19 3.37
CA PHE A 26 16.46 -0.43 2.13
C PHE A 26 15.54 0.78 2.29
N ILE A 27 14.47 0.65 3.07
CA ILE A 27 13.55 1.76 3.38
C ILE A 27 14.27 2.85 4.18
N TYR A 28 14.99 2.46 5.24
CA TYR A 28 15.72 3.38 6.11
C TYR A 28 16.84 4.10 5.36
N CYS A 29 17.67 3.38 4.61
CA CYS A 29 18.75 3.99 3.82
C CYS A 29 18.20 4.96 2.78
N GLY A 30 17.09 4.62 2.12
CA GLY A 30 16.43 5.52 1.17
C GLY A 30 15.91 6.80 1.84
N GLY A 31 15.21 6.67 2.98
CA GLY A 31 14.70 7.80 3.74
C GLY A 31 15.82 8.69 4.29
N LEU A 32 16.82 8.10 4.95
CA LEU A 32 17.98 8.81 5.51
C LEU A 32 18.80 9.50 4.41
N GLY A 33 18.94 8.88 3.24
CA GLY A 33 19.62 9.49 2.08
C GLY A 33 18.92 10.77 1.61
N ILE A 34 17.58 10.73 1.47
CA ILE A 34 16.79 11.91 1.08
C ILE A 34 16.87 12.99 2.16
N TRP A 35 16.70 12.62 3.43
CA TRP A 35 16.73 13.55 4.54
C TRP A 35 18.10 14.22 4.69
N GLY A 36 19.18 13.44 4.65
CA GLY A 36 20.55 13.95 4.67
C GLY A 36 20.83 14.91 3.51
N ALA A 37 20.40 14.57 2.30
CA ALA A 37 20.53 15.46 1.14
C ALA A 37 19.72 16.77 1.32
N ALA A 38 18.53 16.71 1.89
CA ALA A 38 17.70 17.88 2.14
C ALA A 38 18.29 18.79 3.24
N VAL A 39 18.77 18.22 4.35
CA VAL A 39 19.45 18.97 5.40
C VAL A 39 20.72 19.62 4.87
N ALA A 40 21.51 18.90 4.08
CA ALA A 40 22.70 19.46 3.43
C ALA A 40 22.35 20.60 2.46
N ALA A 41 21.24 20.49 1.72
CA ALA A 41 20.76 21.54 0.84
C ALA A 41 20.35 22.81 1.62
N VAL A 42 19.62 22.67 2.72
CA VAL A 42 19.24 23.79 3.60
C VAL A 42 20.47 24.44 4.23
N ALA A 43 21.43 23.64 4.70
CA ALA A 43 22.68 24.13 5.26
C ALA A 43 23.48 24.94 4.22
N ALA A 44 23.69 24.36 3.02
CA ALA A 44 24.41 25.04 1.94
C ALA A 44 23.71 26.33 1.51
N ALA A 45 22.38 26.31 1.37
CA ALA A 45 21.60 27.50 1.03
C ALA A 45 21.76 28.60 2.09
N THR A 46 21.73 28.21 3.37
CA THR A 46 21.92 29.13 4.51
C THR A 46 23.33 29.72 4.54
N LEU A 47 24.34 28.95 4.13
CA LEU A 47 25.73 29.36 3.99
C LEU A 47 26.02 30.15 2.69
N GLY A 48 25.00 30.77 2.09
CA GLY A 48 25.17 31.67 0.93
C GLY A 48 25.11 30.98 -0.43
N ARG A 49 24.82 29.67 -0.50
CA ARG A 49 24.69 28.93 -1.77
C ARG A 49 23.25 28.75 -2.23
N ALA A 50 22.32 29.62 -1.79
CA ALA A 50 20.90 29.49 -2.14
C ALA A 50 20.65 29.50 -3.67
N SER A 51 21.43 30.27 -4.42
CA SER A 51 21.35 30.37 -5.88
C SER A 51 21.66 29.07 -6.62
N ASP A 52 22.35 28.12 -5.98
CA ASP A 52 22.67 26.81 -6.55
C ASP A 52 21.43 25.92 -6.70
N PHE A 53 20.38 26.13 -5.88
CA PHE A 53 19.24 25.23 -5.78
C PHE A 53 18.12 25.50 -6.79
N GLY A 54 18.05 26.73 -7.33
CA GLY A 54 16.95 27.16 -8.18
C GLY A 54 15.57 27.05 -7.50
N GLY A 55 14.51 27.32 -8.25
CA GLY A 55 13.16 27.35 -7.69
C GLY A 55 12.99 28.38 -6.55
N THR A 56 12.01 28.16 -5.69
CA THR A 56 11.71 29.04 -4.56
C THR A 56 12.56 28.68 -3.33
N VAL A 57 13.15 29.68 -2.70
CA VAL A 57 13.85 29.57 -1.42
C VAL A 57 13.08 30.39 -0.38
N LEU A 58 12.67 29.75 0.71
CA LEU A 58 11.99 30.38 1.82
C LEU A 58 13.01 30.84 2.86
N ALA A 59 13.02 32.13 3.18
CA ALA A 59 13.83 32.67 4.26
C ALA A 59 13.08 32.55 5.61
N LEU A 60 13.59 31.71 6.52
CA LEU A 60 13.08 31.54 7.88
C LEU A 60 14.13 32.06 8.87
N ARG A 61 14.05 33.36 9.20
CA ARG A 61 15.07 34.08 9.98
C ARG A 61 16.46 33.96 9.32
N ARG A 62 17.37 33.17 9.93
CA ARG A 62 18.71 32.92 9.40
C ARG A 62 18.78 31.72 8.45
N LEU A 63 17.74 30.88 8.42
CA LEU A 63 17.69 29.69 7.57
C LEU A 63 17.19 30.05 6.17
N GLN A 64 17.87 29.55 5.15
CA GLN A 64 17.41 29.59 3.76
C GLN A 64 17.00 28.17 3.37
N VAL A 65 15.70 27.98 3.11
CA VAL A 65 15.13 26.65 2.83
C VAL A 65 14.69 26.57 1.38
N PRO A 66 15.45 25.90 0.50
CA PRO A 66 14.97 25.53 -0.82
C PRO A 66 13.68 24.68 -0.68
N VAL A 67 12.55 25.20 -1.16
CA VAL A 67 11.22 24.68 -0.80
C VAL A 67 11.04 23.20 -1.14
N GLY A 68 11.54 22.76 -2.30
CA GLY A 68 11.47 21.34 -2.69
C GLY A 68 12.18 20.41 -1.71
N PHE A 69 13.37 20.79 -1.25
CA PHE A 69 14.12 20.03 -0.25
C PHE A 69 13.47 20.11 1.13
N GLY A 70 12.94 21.27 1.53
CA GLY A 70 12.20 21.42 2.79
C GLY A 70 10.96 20.53 2.86
N ILE A 71 10.16 20.49 1.78
CA ILE A 71 8.99 19.59 1.67
C ILE A 71 9.44 18.12 1.70
N ALA A 72 10.54 17.78 1.00
CA ALA A 72 11.07 16.43 1.00
C ALA A 72 11.50 15.97 2.40
N ALA A 73 12.20 16.84 3.14
CA ALA A 73 12.59 16.57 4.53
C ALA A 73 11.38 16.41 5.45
N LEU A 74 10.36 17.26 5.32
CA LEU A 74 9.12 17.15 6.09
C LEU A 74 8.42 15.81 5.85
N GLY A 75 8.33 15.38 4.59
CA GLY A 75 7.77 14.08 4.25
C GLY A 75 8.51 12.92 4.92
N VAL A 76 9.86 12.95 4.93
CA VAL A 76 10.66 11.92 5.61
C VAL A 76 10.47 11.96 7.12
N LEU A 77 10.33 13.15 7.73
CA LEU A 77 10.01 13.27 9.15
C LEU A 77 8.66 12.65 9.50
N ILE A 78 7.64 12.80 8.64
CA ILE A 78 6.34 12.14 8.80
C ILE A 78 6.50 10.62 8.73
N VAL A 79 7.29 10.10 7.77
CA VAL A 79 7.60 8.66 7.70
C VAL A 79 8.29 8.18 8.99
N GLY A 80 9.28 8.93 9.48
CA GLY A 80 9.99 8.59 10.70
C GLY A 80 9.09 8.58 11.94
N ALA A 81 8.12 9.50 12.01
CA ALA A 81 7.12 9.53 13.08
C ALA A 81 6.09 8.39 12.97
N ALA A 82 5.86 7.84 11.77
CA ALA A 82 4.93 6.74 11.57
C ALA A 82 5.41 5.44 12.23
N ALA A 83 6.72 5.18 12.23
CA ALA A 83 7.30 3.96 12.80
C ALA A 83 7.02 3.74 14.31
N PRO A 84 7.27 4.70 15.23
CA PRO A 84 6.90 4.52 16.64
C PRO A 84 5.38 4.47 16.86
N ILE A 85 4.59 5.16 16.04
CA ILE A 85 3.12 5.08 16.08
C ILE A 85 2.64 3.71 15.64
N ASP A 86 3.31 3.09 14.66
CA ASP A 86 3.05 1.74 14.18
C ASP A 86 3.27 0.68 15.27
N VAL A 87 4.38 0.77 15.99
CA VAL A 87 4.66 -0.09 17.15
C VAL A 87 3.56 0.05 18.21
N TRP A 88 3.17 1.28 18.53
CA TRP A 88 2.07 1.54 19.46
C TRP A 88 0.73 1.00 18.95
N TRP A 89 0.44 1.14 17.66
CA TRP A 89 -0.78 0.63 17.04
C TRP A 89 -0.85 -0.90 17.14
N HIS A 90 0.24 -1.60 16.84
CA HIS A 90 0.29 -3.06 16.94
C HIS A 90 0.15 -3.57 18.37
N TRP A 91 0.66 -2.84 19.35
CA TRP A 91 0.45 -3.18 20.75
C TRP A 91 -1.04 -3.13 21.16
N LEU A 92 -1.83 -2.24 20.56
CA LEU A 92 -3.25 -2.08 20.88
C LEU A 92 -4.18 -2.97 20.06
N TYR A 93 -3.94 -3.08 18.75
CA TYR A 93 -4.88 -3.70 17.81
C TYR A 93 -4.37 -5.01 17.20
N GLY A 94 -3.08 -5.31 17.38
CA GLY A 94 -2.42 -6.47 16.80
C GLY A 94 -1.61 -6.16 15.57
N LYS A 95 -0.84 -7.17 15.16
CA LYS A 95 -0.03 -7.14 13.94
C LYS A 95 -0.99 -7.20 12.73
N ASP A 96 -0.93 -6.21 11.86
CA ASP A 96 -1.72 -6.16 10.63
C ASP A 96 -1.01 -6.89 9.48
N ALA A 97 -1.79 -7.53 8.61
CA ALA A 97 -1.32 -8.08 7.34
C ALA A 97 -1.50 -7.09 6.18
N LEU A 98 -2.14 -5.94 6.43
CA LEU A 98 -2.50 -4.93 5.44
C LEU A 98 -1.83 -3.59 5.69
N ILE A 99 -1.68 -2.84 4.61
CA ILE A 99 -1.05 -1.52 4.65
C ILE A 99 -1.99 -0.37 5.02
N TRP A 100 -3.23 -0.68 5.40
CA TRP A 100 -4.30 0.29 5.61
C TRP A 100 -4.49 0.68 7.08
N SER A 101 -3.63 0.21 7.99
CA SER A 101 -3.59 0.78 9.33
C SER A 101 -3.20 2.26 9.29
N PHE A 102 -3.66 2.99 10.31
CA PHE A 102 -3.45 4.43 10.40
C PHE A 102 -1.96 4.81 10.31
N SER A 103 -1.08 4.05 10.99
CA SER A 103 0.36 4.24 10.97
C SER A 103 0.96 4.03 9.58
N HIS A 104 0.60 2.94 8.88
CA HIS A 104 1.03 2.69 7.52
C HIS A 104 0.58 3.80 6.55
N LEU A 105 -0.69 4.22 6.62
CA LEU A 105 -1.22 5.30 5.78
C LEU A 105 -0.54 6.64 6.07
N MET A 106 -0.21 6.93 7.33
CA MET A 106 0.60 8.09 7.71
C MET A 106 2.00 8.02 7.09
N GLY A 107 2.67 6.86 7.17
CA GLY A 107 3.96 6.63 6.52
C GLY A 107 3.88 6.84 5.00
N HIS A 108 2.85 6.30 4.35
CA HIS A 108 2.62 6.49 2.92
C HIS A 108 2.33 7.93 2.54
N PHE A 109 1.55 8.65 3.34
CA PHE A 109 1.31 10.07 3.15
C PHE A 109 2.61 10.87 3.23
N GLY A 110 3.42 10.65 4.27
CA GLY A 110 4.74 11.26 4.41
C GLY A 110 5.63 10.98 3.20
N ALA A 111 5.64 9.75 2.72
CA ALA A 111 6.46 9.37 1.58
C ALA A 111 5.94 9.96 0.25
N GLY A 112 4.63 10.19 0.11
CA GLY A 112 4.04 10.97 -0.98
C GLY A 112 4.44 12.44 -0.92
N VAL A 113 4.40 13.07 0.26
CA VAL A 113 4.91 14.43 0.49
C VAL A 113 6.39 14.52 0.11
N THR A 114 7.19 13.51 0.48
CA THR A 114 8.61 13.42 0.08
C THR A 114 8.78 13.46 -1.43
N ALA A 115 8.02 12.66 -2.17
CA ALA A 115 8.09 12.60 -3.62
C ALA A 115 7.65 13.92 -4.29
N ILE A 116 6.62 14.60 -3.75
CA ILE A 116 6.24 15.94 -4.22
C ILE A 116 7.38 16.96 -3.99
N GLY A 117 8.02 16.92 -2.81
CA GLY A 117 9.20 17.75 -2.53
C GLY A 117 10.34 17.49 -3.52
N LEU A 118 10.62 16.22 -3.81
CA LEU A 118 11.62 15.83 -4.81
C LEU A 118 11.26 16.32 -6.23
N LEU A 119 10.00 16.29 -6.64
CA LEU A 119 9.58 16.87 -7.93
C LEU A 119 9.94 18.36 -8.00
N PHE A 120 9.66 19.13 -6.94
CA PHE A 120 10.02 20.55 -6.89
C PHE A 120 11.53 20.78 -6.85
N ALA A 121 12.27 19.96 -6.11
CA ALA A 121 13.72 20.03 -6.04
C ALA A 121 14.38 19.76 -7.40
N VAL A 122 13.96 18.69 -8.09
CA VAL A 122 14.45 18.35 -9.43
C VAL A 122 13.99 19.38 -10.46
N ALA A 123 12.74 19.85 -10.39
CA ALA A 123 12.26 20.92 -11.27
C ALA A 123 13.12 22.18 -11.14
N GLY A 124 13.43 22.63 -9.92
CA GLY A 124 14.26 23.82 -9.68
C GLY A 124 15.67 23.72 -10.25
N GLN A 125 16.15 22.49 -10.49
CA GLN A 125 17.46 22.22 -11.08
C GLN A 125 17.49 22.18 -12.61
N ALA A 126 16.36 22.42 -13.30
CA ALA A 126 16.31 22.41 -14.77
C ALA A 126 17.37 23.35 -15.38
N GLY A 127 18.17 22.83 -16.32
CA GLY A 127 19.21 23.60 -17.00
C GLY A 127 20.46 23.88 -16.15
N ARG A 128 20.60 23.29 -14.96
CA ARG A 128 21.73 23.52 -14.05
C ARG A 128 22.63 22.30 -13.91
N ARG A 129 23.94 22.50 -13.76
CA ARG A 129 24.93 21.44 -13.50
C ARG A 129 24.71 20.19 -14.40
N VAL A 130 24.54 19.01 -13.82
CA VAL A 130 24.27 17.75 -14.52
C VAL A 130 23.00 17.81 -15.38
N PHE A 131 22.01 18.61 -14.96
CA PHE A 131 20.73 18.82 -15.63
C PHE A 131 20.77 19.90 -16.72
N ARG A 132 21.95 20.46 -17.04
CA ARG A 132 22.17 21.12 -18.35
C ARG A 132 21.89 20.17 -19.50
N ARG A 133 22.19 18.87 -19.31
CA ARG A 133 21.76 17.79 -20.19
C ARG A 133 20.28 17.52 -19.91
N MET A 134 19.40 18.18 -20.66
CA MET A 134 17.94 18.14 -20.41
C MET A 134 17.34 16.72 -20.41
N TRP A 135 17.96 15.75 -21.07
CA TRP A 135 17.53 14.35 -21.01
C TRP A 135 17.75 13.73 -19.62
N LEU A 136 18.83 14.07 -18.91
CA LEU A 136 19.06 13.65 -17.52
C LEU A 136 18.04 14.27 -16.57
N TRP A 137 17.68 15.53 -16.81
CA TRP A 137 16.62 16.20 -16.05
C TRP A 137 15.26 15.54 -16.25
N ARG A 138 14.91 15.23 -17.51
CA ARG A 138 13.69 14.50 -17.84
C ARG A 138 13.68 13.11 -17.22
N LEU A 139 14.80 12.38 -17.26
CA LEU A 139 14.93 11.06 -16.65
C LEU A 139 14.72 11.14 -15.12
N ALA A 140 15.32 12.13 -14.45
CA ALA A 140 15.13 12.33 -13.01
C ALA A 140 13.67 12.67 -12.66
N MET A 141 13.02 13.57 -13.41
CA MET A 141 11.59 13.87 -13.22
C MET A 141 10.70 12.64 -13.47
N LEU A 142 10.96 11.88 -14.55
CA LEU A 142 10.25 10.64 -14.85
C LEU A 142 10.40 9.62 -13.72
N ALA A 143 11.61 9.44 -13.17
CA ALA A 143 11.85 8.52 -12.06
C ALA A 143 11.01 8.87 -10.82
N VAL A 144 10.88 10.16 -10.48
CA VAL A 144 10.03 10.58 -9.35
C VAL A 144 8.54 10.39 -9.65
N PHE A 145 8.09 10.62 -10.89
CA PHE A 145 6.71 10.31 -11.28
C PHE A 145 6.42 8.80 -11.29
N VAL A 146 7.39 7.97 -11.69
CA VAL A 146 7.31 6.49 -11.58
C VAL A 146 7.17 6.07 -10.12
N ASP A 147 7.94 6.67 -9.20
CA ASP A 147 7.80 6.45 -7.76
C ASP A 147 6.41 6.87 -7.23
N LEU A 148 5.83 7.97 -7.73
CA LEU A 148 4.48 8.39 -7.36
C LEU A 148 3.39 7.42 -7.86
N VAL A 149 3.48 6.92 -9.10
CA VAL A 149 2.57 5.87 -9.59
C VAL A 149 2.71 4.60 -8.76
N HIS A 150 3.95 4.20 -8.45
CA HIS A 150 4.21 3.10 -7.54
C HIS A 150 3.53 3.29 -6.19
N ARG A 151 3.68 4.45 -5.54
CA ARG A 151 3.03 4.73 -4.25
C ARG A 151 1.51 4.72 -4.33
N ALA A 152 0.96 5.27 -5.41
CA ALA A 152 -0.49 5.28 -5.65
C ALA A 152 -1.08 3.88 -5.77
N LEU A 153 -0.33 2.92 -6.31
CA LEU A 153 -0.75 1.53 -6.42
C LEU A 153 -0.38 0.70 -5.20
N PHE A 154 0.78 0.96 -4.59
CA PHE A 154 1.27 0.23 -3.43
C PHE A 154 0.46 0.52 -2.16
N VAL A 155 -0.06 1.74 -1.99
CA VAL A 155 -1.04 1.99 -0.91
C VAL A 155 -2.28 1.10 -1.07
N GLN A 156 -2.52 0.56 -2.26
CA GLN A 156 -3.58 -0.42 -2.56
C GLN A 156 -3.03 -1.86 -2.62
N ALA A 157 -1.93 -2.15 -1.89
CA ALA A 157 -1.19 -3.40 -1.98
C ALA A 157 -2.08 -4.64 -1.88
N HIS A 158 -3.09 -4.60 -1.01
CA HIS A 158 -4.11 -5.65 -0.86
C HIS A 158 -4.70 -6.08 -2.21
N TYR A 159 -5.25 -5.13 -2.98
CA TYR A 159 -5.83 -5.35 -4.31
C TYR A 159 -4.82 -5.74 -5.38
N THR A 160 -3.55 -5.38 -5.20
CA THR A 160 -2.47 -5.74 -6.13
C THR A 160 -1.81 -7.08 -5.82
N MET A 161 -2.00 -7.64 -4.63
CA MET A 161 -1.45 -8.95 -4.24
C MET A 161 -2.51 -10.06 -4.30
N ILE A 162 -3.76 -9.71 -4.00
CA ILE A 162 -4.92 -10.60 -4.04
C ILE A 162 -5.92 -10.00 -5.05
N PRO A 163 -5.84 -10.35 -6.35
CA PRO A 163 -6.72 -9.77 -7.37
C PRO A 163 -8.20 -9.96 -7.07
N GLU A 164 -8.55 -11.09 -6.45
CA GLU A 164 -9.93 -11.44 -6.16
C GLU A 164 -10.55 -10.52 -5.11
N SER A 165 -9.75 -9.85 -4.28
CA SER A 165 -10.26 -8.89 -3.29
C SER A 165 -10.62 -7.54 -3.90
N ARG A 166 -10.34 -7.29 -5.19
CA ARG A 166 -10.69 -6.04 -5.87
C ARG A 166 -12.21 -5.85 -5.90
N THR A 167 -12.67 -4.79 -5.25
CA THR A 167 -14.09 -4.42 -5.21
C THR A 167 -14.48 -3.51 -6.39
N PRO A 168 -15.68 -3.65 -6.95
CA PRO A 168 -16.13 -2.88 -8.11
C PRO A 168 -16.36 -1.39 -7.84
N ASP A 169 -16.50 -0.99 -6.57
CA ASP A 169 -16.76 0.40 -6.16
C ASP A 169 -15.47 1.09 -5.67
N LEU A 170 -14.77 0.50 -4.71
CA LEU A 170 -13.68 1.17 -4.00
C LEU A 170 -12.39 1.17 -4.82
N TYR A 171 -12.05 0.08 -5.49
CA TYR A 171 -10.79 -0.02 -6.23
C TYR A 171 -10.69 0.95 -7.43
N PRO A 172 -11.69 1.04 -8.34
CA PRO A 172 -11.69 2.06 -9.40
C PRO A 172 -11.71 3.48 -8.86
N TYR A 173 -12.39 3.72 -7.74
CA TYR A 173 -12.44 5.02 -7.08
C TYR A 173 -11.07 5.45 -6.57
N LEU A 174 -10.35 4.60 -5.83
CA LEU A 174 -9.01 4.90 -5.31
C LEU A 174 -8.01 5.15 -6.45
N SER A 175 -8.06 4.32 -7.49
CA SER A 175 -7.22 4.48 -8.68
C SER A 175 -7.51 5.79 -9.42
N SER A 176 -8.79 6.16 -9.53
CA SER A 176 -9.24 7.44 -10.11
C SER A 176 -8.87 8.65 -9.23
N LEU A 177 -8.82 8.47 -7.92
CA LEU A 177 -8.40 9.52 -7.00
C LEU A 177 -6.90 9.80 -7.11
N LEU A 178 -6.05 8.77 -7.28
CA LEU A 178 -4.60 8.92 -7.17
C LEU A 178 -3.89 9.06 -8.54
N LEU A 179 -4.24 8.25 -9.54
CA LEU A 179 -3.44 8.14 -10.76
C LEU A 179 -3.60 9.32 -11.75
N PRO A 180 -4.81 9.85 -12.02
CA PRO A 180 -4.98 11.04 -12.87
C PRO A 180 -4.16 12.24 -12.42
N LEU A 181 -4.05 12.46 -11.10
CA LEU A 181 -3.23 13.54 -10.54
C LEU A 181 -1.78 13.42 -11.00
N VAL A 182 -1.20 12.23 -10.87
CA VAL A 182 0.21 11.97 -11.21
C VAL A 182 0.43 12.04 -12.72
N LEU A 183 -0.44 11.37 -13.50
CA LEU A 183 -0.29 11.26 -14.95
C LEU A 183 -0.52 12.59 -15.67
N VAL A 184 -1.53 13.36 -15.28
CA VAL A 184 -1.78 14.70 -15.86
C VAL A 184 -0.67 15.67 -15.47
N ALA A 185 -0.17 15.62 -14.23
CA ALA A 185 0.97 16.42 -13.81
C ALA A 185 2.23 16.11 -14.64
N ALA A 186 2.54 14.82 -14.84
CA ALA A 186 3.64 14.38 -15.68
C ALA A 186 3.48 14.85 -17.13
N GLY A 187 2.29 14.67 -17.69
CA GLY A 187 1.94 15.13 -19.04
C GLY A 187 2.21 16.61 -19.25
N ARG A 188 1.73 17.41 -18.30
CA ARG A 188 1.88 18.86 -18.33
C ARG A 188 3.35 19.30 -18.11
N ALA A 189 4.06 18.69 -17.18
CA ALA A 189 5.42 19.05 -16.84
C ALA A 189 6.44 18.65 -17.92
N LEU A 190 6.30 17.47 -18.50
CA LEU A 190 7.36 16.86 -19.32
C LEU A 190 7.01 16.72 -20.80
N GLY A 191 5.77 16.37 -21.15
CA GLY A 191 5.53 15.77 -22.47
C GLY A 191 4.14 15.15 -22.60
N PRO A 192 3.44 15.24 -23.74
CA PRO A 192 2.27 14.39 -23.97
C PRO A 192 2.59 12.89 -23.90
N LEU A 193 3.85 12.49 -24.14
CA LEU A 193 4.32 11.11 -23.98
C LEU A 193 4.58 10.71 -22.52
N ALA A 194 4.67 11.66 -21.60
CA ALA A 194 5.07 11.40 -20.22
C ALA A 194 4.13 10.46 -19.46
N PRO A 195 2.78 10.53 -19.57
CA PRO A 195 1.89 9.58 -18.93
C PRO A 195 2.24 8.13 -19.30
N THR A 196 2.39 7.85 -20.60
CA THR A 196 2.77 6.53 -21.10
C THR A 196 4.15 6.10 -20.60
N LEU A 197 5.16 6.97 -20.69
CA LEU A 197 6.52 6.66 -20.25
C LEU A 197 6.60 6.38 -18.74
N VAL A 198 5.86 7.13 -17.92
CA VAL A 198 5.77 6.91 -16.47
C VAL A 198 5.11 5.55 -16.18
N SER A 199 4.00 5.24 -16.84
CA SER A 199 3.32 3.95 -16.64
C SER A 199 4.13 2.76 -17.15
N LEU A 200 4.86 2.90 -18.26
CA LEU A 200 5.79 1.87 -18.74
C LEU A 200 7.00 1.70 -17.81
N GLY A 201 7.54 2.80 -17.27
CA GLY A 201 8.60 2.75 -16.27
C GLY A 201 8.15 2.04 -14.99
N PHE A 202 6.93 2.32 -14.52
CA PHE A 202 6.32 1.58 -13.41
C PHE A 202 6.16 0.09 -13.75
N LEU A 203 5.63 -0.24 -14.93
CA LEU A 203 5.47 -1.63 -15.37
C LEU A 203 6.82 -2.37 -15.40
N ALA A 204 7.87 -1.73 -15.89
CA ALA A 204 9.21 -2.30 -15.88
C ALA A 204 9.70 -2.59 -14.46
N VAL A 205 9.48 -1.66 -13.51
CA VAL A 205 9.79 -1.88 -12.09
C VAL A 205 8.98 -3.04 -11.52
N ALA A 206 7.67 -3.09 -11.78
CA ALA A 206 6.80 -4.17 -11.29
C ALA A 206 7.23 -5.54 -11.82
N LEU A 207 7.53 -5.66 -13.12
CA LEU A 207 8.04 -6.89 -13.74
C LEU A 207 9.41 -7.30 -13.18
N THR A 208 10.28 -6.32 -12.92
CA THR A 208 11.59 -6.57 -12.31
C THR A 208 11.42 -7.09 -10.89
N THR A 209 10.52 -6.48 -10.11
CA THR A 209 10.19 -6.93 -8.76
C THR A 209 9.59 -8.34 -8.77
N ASP A 210 8.60 -8.64 -9.62
CA ASP A 210 8.04 -9.99 -9.74
C ASP A 210 9.12 -11.02 -10.10
N THR A 211 10.02 -10.68 -11.04
CA THR A 211 11.13 -11.55 -11.44
C THR A 211 12.08 -11.83 -10.26
N ILE A 212 12.44 -10.79 -9.49
CA ILE A 212 13.28 -10.92 -8.29
C ILE A 212 12.56 -11.82 -7.29
N LEU A 213 11.32 -11.50 -6.90
CA LEU A 213 10.56 -12.24 -5.90
C LEU A 213 10.38 -13.71 -6.30
N ARG A 214 10.17 -13.99 -7.60
CA ARG A 214 10.12 -15.35 -8.14
C ARG A 214 11.46 -16.09 -7.97
N ALA A 215 12.57 -15.43 -8.26
CA ALA A 215 13.90 -16.03 -8.16
C ALA A 215 14.29 -16.36 -6.72
N ILE A 216 13.76 -15.61 -5.74
CA ILE A 216 13.99 -15.87 -4.31
C ILE A 216 12.84 -16.64 -3.65
N GLU A 217 11.84 -17.13 -4.40
CA GLU A 217 10.67 -17.88 -3.87
C GLU A 217 9.86 -17.12 -2.80
N PHE A 218 9.67 -15.82 -2.99
CA PHE A 218 8.78 -15.00 -2.15
C PHE A 218 7.41 -14.80 -2.80
N ASP A 219 6.42 -14.48 -1.97
CA ASP A 219 5.09 -14.07 -2.39
C ASP A 219 5.19 -12.89 -3.37
N ARG A 220 4.44 -12.99 -4.46
CA ARG A 220 4.56 -12.09 -5.62
C ARG A 220 3.36 -11.16 -5.71
N TYR A 221 3.58 -9.99 -6.28
CA TYR A 221 2.51 -9.07 -6.64
C TYR A 221 1.91 -9.48 -7.97
N THR A 222 0.64 -9.14 -8.16
CA THR A 222 0.06 -9.19 -9.49
C THR A 222 0.57 -8.01 -10.30
N VAL A 223 0.91 -8.28 -11.55
CA VAL A 223 1.45 -7.29 -12.49
C VAL A 223 0.38 -6.26 -12.90
N THR A 224 -0.87 -6.48 -12.49
CA THR A 224 -2.01 -5.59 -12.73
C THR A 224 -2.26 -4.68 -11.51
N PRO A 225 -2.80 -3.47 -11.73
CA PRO A 225 -3.46 -2.98 -12.94
C PRO A 225 -2.46 -2.55 -14.03
N ILE A 226 -2.80 -2.77 -15.30
CA ILE A 226 -2.00 -2.29 -16.44
C ILE A 226 -2.31 -0.82 -16.68
N VAL A 227 -1.75 0.06 -15.86
CA VAL A 227 -1.93 1.53 -15.97
C VAL A 227 -1.39 2.07 -17.30
N ALA A 228 -0.53 1.31 -17.99
CA ALA A 228 0.02 1.68 -19.29
C ALA A 228 -1.05 1.90 -20.38
N LEU A 229 -2.13 1.12 -20.38
CA LEU A 229 -3.18 1.25 -21.39
C LEU A 229 -4.01 2.54 -21.24
N PRO A 230 -4.60 2.88 -20.07
CA PRO A 230 -5.26 4.16 -19.91
C PRO A 230 -4.29 5.33 -20.11
N ALA A 231 -3.02 5.21 -19.68
CA ALA A 231 -2.02 6.26 -19.91
C ALA A 231 -1.71 6.48 -21.41
N LEU A 232 -1.70 5.42 -22.21
CA LEU A 232 -1.54 5.49 -23.66
C LEU A 232 -2.69 6.27 -24.32
N VAL A 233 -3.94 6.02 -23.89
CA VAL A 233 -5.10 6.78 -24.35
C VAL A 233 -4.95 8.27 -24.01
N LEU A 234 -4.50 8.60 -22.80
CA LEU A 234 -4.24 10.01 -22.42
C LEU A 234 -3.18 10.65 -23.32
N THR A 235 -2.11 9.91 -23.64
CA THR A 235 -1.05 10.37 -24.54
C THR A 235 -1.60 10.68 -25.93
N PHE A 236 -2.42 9.79 -26.53
CA PHE A 236 -3.02 10.05 -27.85
C PHE A 236 -3.91 11.29 -27.86
N LEU A 237 -4.77 11.43 -26.84
CA LEU A 237 -5.64 12.62 -26.71
C LEU A 237 -4.83 13.90 -26.53
N ALA A 238 -3.76 13.85 -25.72
CA ALA A 238 -2.87 15.00 -25.50
C ALA A 238 -2.10 15.41 -26.77
N ILE A 239 -1.73 14.47 -27.64
CA ILE A 239 -1.11 14.77 -28.94
C ILE A 239 -2.12 15.39 -29.90
N ALA A 240 -3.35 14.87 -29.92
CA ALA A 240 -4.41 15.34 -30.82
C ALA A 240 -4.85 16.79 -30.54
N VAL A 241 -4.74 17.26 -29.29
CA VAL A 241 -5.22 18.59 -28.88
C VAL A 241 -4.07 19.59 -28.76
N ARG A 242 -4.06 20.58 -29.66
CA ARG A 242 -3.12 21.72 -29.57
C ARG A 242 -3.30 22.47 -28.25
N ARG A 243 -2.17 22.82 -27.61
CA ARG A 243 -2.14 23.58 -26.34
C ARG A 243 -2.95 22.90 -25.21
N TYR A 244 -3.08 21.57 -25.21
CA TYR A 244 -3.79 20.85 -24.16
C TYR A 244 -3.30 21.21 -22.74
N ARG A 245 -2.00 21.48 -22.60
CA ARG A 245 -1.36 21.88 -21.34
C ARG A 245 -1.90 23.19 -20.77
N GLU A 246 -2.44 24.07 -21.59
CA GLU A 246 -2.95 25.38 -21.15
C GLU A 246 -4.41 25.31 -20.68
N ARG A 247 -5.13 24.21 -20.96
CA ARG A 247 -6.58 24.12 -20.80
C ARG A 247 -6.97 23.27 -19.59
N ALA A 248 -7.44 23.91 -18.52
CA ALA A 248 -7.86 23.22 -17.29
C ALA A 248 -9.01 22.22 -17.50
N TRP A 249 -9.99 22.57 -18.34
CA TRP A 249 -11.11 21.67 -18.65
C TRP A 249 -10.65 20.38 -19.35
N PHE A 250 -9.58 20.45 -20.14
CA PHE A 250 -9.07 19.27 -20.85
C PHE A 250 -8.38 18.31 -19.88
N ALA A 251 -7.76 18.83 -18.81
CA ALA A 251 -7.23 17.97 -17.74
C ALA A 251 -8.34 17.23 -16.97
N ILE A 252 -9.49 17.86 -16.77
CA ILE A 252 -10.69 17.18 -16.25
C ILE A 252 -11.09 16.05 -17.22
N ALA A 253 -11.19 16.34 -18.51
CA ALA A 253 -11.53 15.34 -19.53
C ALA A 253 -10.53 14.16 -19.54
N LEU A 254 -9.23 14.41 -19.42
CA LEU A 254 -8.21 13.36 -19.30
C LEU A 254 -8.44 12.49 -18.05
N GLY A 255 -8.79 13.10 -16.92
CA GLY A 255 -9.15 12.37 -15.71
C GLY A 255 -10.39 11.49 -15.87
N LEU A 256 -11.44 12.01 -16.52
CA LEU A 256 -12.67 11.25 -16.81
C LEU A 256 -12.38 10.06 -17.76
N VAL A 257 -11.60 10.29 -18.82
CA VAL A 257 -11.20 9.24 -19.77
C VAL A 257 -10.35 8.18 -19.08
N PHE A 258 -9.40 8.59 -18.22
CA PHE A 258 -8.62 7.64 -17.43
C PHE A 258 -9.53 6.72 -16.63
N THR A 259 -10.46 7.29 -15.85
CA THR A 259 -11.39 6.52 -15.01
C THR A 259 -12.21 5.55 -15.83
N PHE A 260 -12.76 5.99 -16.96
CA PHE A 260 -13.55 5.12 -17.84
C PHE A 260 -12.72 3.95 -18.37
N VAL A 261 -11.56 4.23 -18.96
CA VAL A 261 -10.70 3.20 -19.55
C VAL A 261 -10.18 2.24 -18.48
N PHE A 262 -9.75 2.76 -17.32
CA PHE A 262 -9.29 1.95 -16.20
C PHE A 262 -10.39 1.02 -15.69
N THR A 263 -11.59 1.55 -15.43
CA THR A 263 -12.71 0.74 -14.93
C THR A 263 -13.12 -0.34 -15.93
N LEU A 264 -13.11 -0.02 -17.24
CA LEU A 264 -13.39 -0.98 -18.29
C LEU A 264 -12.34 -2.11 -18.33
N VAL A 265 -11.05 -1.75 -18.33
CA VAL A 265 -9.95 -2.72 -18.33
C VAL A 265 -10.02 -3.63 -17.12
N GLU A 266 -10.24 -3.09 -15.92
CA GLU A 266 -10.35 -3.87 -14.69
C GLU A 266 -11.60 -4.76 -14.68
N THR A 267 -12.73 -4.28 -15.18
CA THR A 267 -13.95 -5.10 -15.30
C THR A 267 -13.70 -6.31 -16.21
N LEU A 268 -13.04 -6.11 -17.35
CA LEU A 268 -12.67 -7.18 -18.28
C LEU A 268 -11.64 -8.13 -17.67
N TRP A 269 -10.65 -7.60 -16.94
CA TRP A 269 -9.65 -8.39 -16.23
C TRP A 269 -10.29 -9.30 -15.17
N MET A 270 -11.19 -8.74 -14.36
CA MET A 270 -11.90 -9.49 -13.33
C MET A 270 -12.77 -10.61 -13.93
N ALA A 271 -13.44 -10.34 -15.06
CA ALA A 271 -14.27 -11.32 -15.74
C ALA A 271 -13.47 -12.44 -16.44
N HIS A 272 -12.38 -12.10 -17.13
CA HIS A 272 -11.71 -13.02 -18.05
C HIS A 272 -10.39 -13.59 -17.55
N VAL A 273 -9.71 -12.91 -16.63
CA VAL A 273 -8.38 -13.33 -16.12
C VAL A 273 -8.47 -13.81 -14.69
N VAL A 274 -9.16 -13.08 -13.83
CA VAL A 274 -9.37 -13.50 -12.43
C VAL A 274 -10.47 -14.56 -12.31
N GLY A 275 -11.47 -14.53 -13.22
CA GLY A 275 -12.62 -15.42 -13.14
C GLY A 275 -13.62 -15.04 -12.04
N HIS A 276 -13.56 -13.80 -11.56
CA HIS A 276 -14.42 -13.23 -10.53
C HIS A 276 -15.13 -11.97 -11.08
N PRO A 277 -16.07 -12.13 -12.03
CA PRO A 277 -16.69 -11.01 -12.73
C PRO A 277 -17.41 -10.08 -11.75
N TRP A 278 -17.20 -8.77 -11.94
CA TRP A 278 -17.91 -7.77 -11.17
C TRP A 278 -19.38 -7.64 -11.60
N PRO A 279 -20.33 -7.61 -10.65
CA PRO A 279 -21.72 -7.32 -10.97
C PRO A 279 -21.86 -5.92 -11.58
N LEU A 280 -22.54 -5.83 -12.73
CA LEU A 280 -22.67 -4.58 -13.49
C LEU A 280 -23.37 -3.49 -12.68
N ASP A 281 -24.40 -3.85 -11.91
CA ASP A 281 -25.12 -2.94 -11.01
C ASP A 281 -24.18 -2.28 -9.97
N ARG A 282 -23.23 -3.05 -9.43
CA ARG A 282 -22.24 -2.55 -8.47
C ARG A 282 -21.21 -1.63 -9.12
N VAL A 283 -20.76 -1.96 -10.33
CA VAL A 283 -19.86 -1.10 -11.12
C VAL A 283 -20.55 0.22 -11.44
N LEU A 284 -21.81 0.17 -11.91
CA LEU A 284 -22.60 1.37 -12.22
C LEU A 284 -22.88 2.21 -10.98
N ALA A 285 -23.12 1.59 -9.82
CA ALA A 285 -23.31 2.30 -8.55
C ALA A 285 -22.03 3.03 -8.09
N GLY A 286 -20.85 2.44 -8.30
CA GLY A 286 -19.56 3.05 -7.96
C GLY A 286 -19.05 4.10 -8.96
N LEU A 287 -19.56 4.08 -10.19
CA LEU A 287 -19.07 4.91 -11.29
C LEU A 287 -19.17 6.42 -11.04
N PRO A 288 -20.29 7.00 -10.54
CA PRO A 288 -20.39 8.44 -10.30
C PRO A 288 -19.28 8.98 -9.39
N ARG A 289 -18.98 8.23 -8.32
CA ARG A 289 -17.94 8.57 -7.35
C ARG A 289 -16.55 8.51 -7.99
N SER A 290 -16.27 7.46 -8.77
CA SER A 290 -15.00 7.28 -9.46
C SER A 290 -14.77 8.36 -10.52
N VAL A 291 -15.81 8.69 -11.29
CA VAL A 291 -15.77 9.71 -12.36
C VAL A 291 -15.53 11.10 -11.77
N LEU A 292 -16.22 11.45 -10.68
CA LEU A 292 -15.99 12.70 -9.97
C LEU A 292 -14.54 12.78 -9.44
N ALA A 293 -14.06 11.72 -8.80
CA ALA A 293 -12.68 11.65 -8.31
C ALA A 293 -11.68 11.80 -9.45
N GLY A 294 -11.85 11.08 -10.56
CA GLY A 294 -10.97 11.12 -11.73
C GLY A 294 -10.88 12.52 -12.36
N GLY A 295 -12.02 13.17 -12.59
CA GLY A 295 -12.06 14.51 -13.15
C GLY A 295 -11.39 15.55 -12.25
N LEU A 296 -11.70 15.53 -10.95
CA LEU A 296 -11.10 16.45 -9.96
C LEU A 296 -9.60 16.19 -9.78
N SER A 297 -9.17 14.93 -9.77
CA SER A 297 -7.75 14.55 -9.71
C SER A 297 -7.00 14.90 -10.99
N GLY A 298 -7.65 14.88 -12.16
CA GLY A 298 -7.08 15.43 -13.38
C GLY A 298 -6.78 16.93 -13.25
N TRP A 299 -7.73 17.70 -12.69
CA TRP A 299 -7.54 19.13 -12.43
C TRP A 299 -6.47 19.40 -11.35
N VAL A 300 -6.53 18.66 -10.24
CA VAL A 300 -5.41 18.14 -9.45
C VAL A 300 -4.01 18.30 -10.06
N GLY A 301 -3.74 17.34 -10.94
CA GLY A 301 -2.49 17.20 -11.66
C GLY A 301 -2.18 18.37 -12.58
N TRP A 302 -3.18 19.03 -13.16
CA TRP A 302 -2.97 20.22 -13.99
C TRP A 302 -2.41 21.40 -13.19
N VAL A 303 -2.88 21.61 -11.97
CA VAL A 303 -2.32 22.64 -11.06
C VAL A 303 -0.88 22.27 -10.69
N LEU A 304 -0.65 21.05 -10.20
CA LEU A 304 0.68 20.56 -9.82
C LEU A 304 1.67 20.66 -10.98
N GLY A 305 1.33 20.13 -12.15
CA GLY A 305 2.17 20.19 -13.33
C GLY A 305 2.46 21.63 -13.79
N GLY A 306 1.53 22.56 -13.59
CA GLY A 306 1.75 23.99 -13.82
C GLY A 306 2.78 24.60 -12.89
N LEU A 307 2.70 24.27 -11.60
CA LEU A 307 3.69 24.70 -10.61
C LEU A 307 5.08 24.14 -10.93
N LEU A 308 5.18 22.88 -11.35
CA LEU A 308 6.47 22.28 -11.76
C LEU A 308 7.07 22.98 -12.99
N VAL A 309 6.26 23.34 -13.98
CA VAL A 309 6.72 24.12 -15.15
C VAL A 309 7.23 25.51 -14.72
N VAL A 310 6.53 26.18 -13.82
CA VAL A 310 6.92 27.47 -13.25
C VAL A 310 8.26 27.33 -12.52
N THR A 311 8.41 26.32 -11.65
CA THR A 311 9.64 26.06 -10.91
C THR A 311 10.81 25.76 -11.85
N ALA A 312 10.59 24.98 -12.92
CA ALA A 312 11.63 24.62 -13.88
C ALA A 312 12.05 25.77 -14.80
N THR A 313 11.13 26.66 -15.15
CA THR A 313 11.41 27.77 -16.07
C THR A 313 11.80 29.06 -15.37
N GLY A 314 11.55 29.18 -14.07
CA GLY A 314 11.72 30.43 -13.31
C GLY A 314 10.75 31.54 -13.71
N LYS A 315 9.76 31.26 -14.56
CA LYS A 315 8.75 32.23 -14.99
C LYS A 315 7.79 32.58 -13.85
N PRO A 316 7.10 33.73 -13.90
CA PRO A 316 6.07 34.06 -12.92
C PRO A 316 4.95 33.00 -12.89
N VAL A 317 4.38 32.73 -11.71
CA VAL A 317 3.35 31.68 -11.55
C VAL A 317 2.10 31.92 -12.42
N GLY A 318 1.78 33.18 -12.70
CA GLY A 318 0.70 33.55 -13.61
C GLY A 318 0.89 33.07 -15.06
N SER A 319 2.13 32.80 -15.49
CA SER A 319 2.39 32.29 -16.85
C SER A 319 1.81 30.90 -17.10
N ALA A 320 1.64 30.10 -16.05
CA ALA A 320 1.09 28.75 -16.15
C ALA A 320 -0.40 28.67 -15.75
N LEU A 321 -0.85 29.58 -14.87
CA LEU A 321 -2.19 29.56 -14.26
C LEU A 321 -3.02 30.81 -14.58
N GLY A 322 -2.61 31.59 -15.59
CA GLY A 322 -3.27 32.80 -16.09
C GLY A 322 -2.90 34.08 -15.32
N SER A 323 -3.02 34.08 -13.99
CA SER A 323 -2.61 35.22 -13.16
C SER A 323 -2.15 34.78 -11.77
N THR A 324 -1.46 35.64 -11.03
CA THR A 324 -1.01 35.33 -9.65
C THR A 324 -2.18 35.09 -8.70
N GLY A 325 -3.28 35.85 -8.83
CA GLY A 325 -4.49 35.64 -8.04
C GLY A 325 -5.16 34.30 -8.34
N ARG A 326 -5.31 33.97 -9.63
CA ARG A 326 -5.83 32.67 -10.07
C ARG A 326 -4.94 31.51 -9.63
N ALA A 327 -3.62 31.69 -9.66
CA ALA A 327 -2.67 30.69 -9.19
C ALA A 327 -2.84 30.39 -7.70
N ARG A 328 -2.92 31.42 -6.85
CA ARG A 328 -3.14 31.26 -5.39
C ARG A 328 -4.45 30.52 -5.12
N TRP A 329 -5.53 30.94 -5.78
CA TRP A 329 -6.84 30.31 -5.62
C TRP A 329 -6.83 28.86 -6.08
N ALA A 330 -6.21 28.57 -7.23
CA ALA A 330 -6.07 27.21 -7.75
C ALA A 330 -5.27 26.30 -6.80
N VAL A 331 -4.20 26.80 -6.17
CA VAL A 331 -3.44 26.05 -5.17
C VAL A 331 -4.29 25.75 -3.93
N VAL A 332 -5.01 26.74 -3.39
CA VAL A 332 -5.89 26.54 -2.23
C VAL A 332 -6.96 25.50 -2.52
N VAL A 333 -7.62 25.59 -3.68
CA VAL A 333 -8.63 24.61 -4.09
C VAL A 333 -8.01 23.24 -4.34
N ALA A 334 -6.82 23.15 -4.95
CA ALA A 334 -6.15 21.88 -5.15
C ALA A 334 -5.80 21.19 -3.82
N LEU A 335 -5.33 21.95 -2.82
CA LEU A 335 -5.09 21.44 -1.47
C LEU A 335 -6.40 21.00 -0.79
N GLY A 336 -7.46 21.80 -0.89
CA GLY A 336 -8.78 21.47 -0.34
C GLY A 336 -9.37 20.20 -0.98
N LEU A 337 -9.28 20.06 -2.30
CA LEU A 337 -9.72 18.86 -3.03
C LEU A 337 -8.87 17.65 -2.68
N THR A 338 -7.56 17.81 -2.50
CA THR A 338 -6.68 16.72 -2.07
C THR A 338 -7.07 16.25 -0.67
N ALA A 339 -7.25 17.18 0.27
CA ALA A 339 -7.69 16.88 1.64
C ALA A 339 -9.09 16.23 1.67
N ALA A 340 -10.05 16.76 0.91
CA ALA A 340 -11.40 16.18 0.80
C ALA A 340 -11.36 14.78 0.17
N GLY A 341 -10.53 14.59 -0.86
CA GLY A 341 -10.29 13.30 -1.50
C GLY A 341 -9.78 12.27 -0.50
N LEU A 342 -8.70 12.58 0.22
CA LEU A 342 -8.17 11.72 1.28
C LEU A 342 -9.20 11.47 2.40
N ALA A 343 -9.89 12.51 2.88
CA ALA A 343 -10.90 12.34 3.91
C ALA A 343 -12.05 11.44 3.46
N SER A 344 -12.43 11.50 2.19
CA SER A 344 -13.50 10.65 1.65
C SER A 344 -13.10 9.20 1.46
N THR A 345 -11.80 8.85 1.44
CA THR A 345 -11.38 7.43 1.47
C THR A 345 -11.58 6.81 2.85
N ASN A 346 -11.72 7.61 3.91
CA ASN A 346 -11.96 7.12 5.26
C ASN A 346 -13.36 6.50 5.36
N ARG A 347 -13.42 5.18 5.49
CA ARG A 347 -14.63 4.44 5.86
C ARG A 347 -14.39 3.92 7.28
N PRO A 348 -14.83 4.65 8.33
CA PRO A 348 -14.57 4.23 9.70
C PRO A 348 -15.20 2.85 9.93
N GLN A 349 -14.39 1.93 10.45
CA GLN A 349 -14.82 0.57 10.74
C GLN A 349 -15.90 0.59 11.83
N ILE A 350 -17.07 0.05 11.53
CA ILE A 350 -18.14 -0.14 12.52
C ILE A 350 -18.16 -1.62 12.87
N PHE A 351 -17.69 -1.95 14.08
CA PHE A 351 -17.73 -3.31 14.58
C PHE A 351 -19.12 -3.63 15.13
N GLY A 352 -19.72 -4.71 14.61
CA GLY A 352 -20.88 -5.32 15.25
C GLY A 352 -20.50 -6.09 16.51
N PRO A 353 -21.46 -6.71 17.21
CA PRO A 353 -21.17 -7.60 18.33
C PRO A 353 -20.28 -8.77 17.88
N PRO A 354 -19.53 -9.41 18.80
CA PRO A 354 -18.75 -10.61 18.49
C PRO A 354 -19.61 -11.65 17.76
N MET A 355 -19.04 -12.31 16.75
CA MET A 355 -19.74 -13.31 15.96
C MET A 355 -19.96 -14.58 16.77
N THR A 356 -21.15 -15.17 16.63
CA THR A 356 -21.45 -16.51 17.14
C THR A 356 -20.81 -17.58 16.26
N VAL A 357 -20.58 -18.78 16.82
CA VAL A 357 -20.08 -19.94 16.05
C VAL A 357 -20.98 -20.25 14.84
N GLY A 358 -22.30 -20.10 15.00
CA GLY A 358 -23.26 -20.29 13.91
C GLY A 358 -23.12 -19.26 12.79
N GLU A 359 -22.86 -17.98 13.13
CA GLU A 359 -22.60 -16.94 12.13
C GLU A 359 -21.32 -17.20 11.33
N LEU A 360 -20.26 -17.69 11.97
CA LEU A 360 -18.97 -17.97 11.30
C LEU A 360 -19.09 -19.03 10.19
N LYS A 361 -20.13 -19.87 10.24
CA LYS A 361 -20.36 -20.98 9.29
C LYS A 361 -19.08 -21.80 9.10
N LEU A 362 -18.58 -22.37 10.21
CA LEU A 362 -17.34 -23.12 10.19
C LEU A 362 -17.43 -24.30 9.20
N ALA A 363 -16.41 -24.44 8.35
CA ALA A 363 -16.36 -25.42 7.28
C ALA A 363 -14.95 -26.05 7.17
N PRO A 364 -14.84 -27.31 6.70
CA PRO A 364 -13.55 -27.93 6.46
C PRO A 364 -12.83 -27.24 5.29
N LEU A 365 -11.55 -26.95 5.51
CA LEU A 365 -10.65 -26.34 4.53
C LEU A 365 -9.39 -27.21 4.40
N PRO A 366 -9.34 -28.14 3.42
CA PRO A 366 -8.26 -29.11 3.31
C PRO A 366 -6.97 -28.53 2.69
N VAL A 367 -7.07 -27.38 2.01
CA VAL A 367 -5.96 -26.71 1.33
C VAL A 367 -6.06 -25.22 1.58
N PHE A 368 -5.00 -24.64 2.15
CA PHE A 368 -4.85 -23.20 2.36
C PHE A 368 -3.37 -22.88 2.57
N ARG A 369 -3.00 -21.60 2.45
CA ARG A 369 -1.65 -21.16 2.81
C ARG A 369 -1.63 -20.89 4.31
N TYR A 370 -0.60 -21.36 5.00
CA TYR A 370 -0.53 -21.18 6.45
C TYR A 370 -0.52 -19.70 6.86
N GLN A 371 -0.04 -18.81 5.99
CA GLN A 371 0.00 -17.37 6.22
C GLN A 371 -1.38 -16.71 6.25
N ASP A 372 -2.38 -17.36 5.66
CA ASP A 372 -3.76 -16.88 5.70
C ASP A 372 -4.48 -17.28 7.01
N ALA A 373 -3.88 -18.19 7.79
CA ALA A 373 -4.46 -18.65 9.05
C ALA A 373 -4.26 -17.63 10.17
N VAL A 374 -5.31 -17.26 10.89
CA VAL A 374 -5.19 -16.31 12.03
C VAL A 374 -4.28 -16.83 13.14
N PHE A 375 -4.18 -18.16 13.28
CA PHE A 375 -3.29 -18.81 14.24
C PHE A 375 -1.80 -18.66 13.89
N TRP A 376 -1.47 -18.30 12.65
CA TRP A 376 -0.08 -18.06 12.25
C TRP A 376 0.59 -16.98 13.11
N ASN A 377 -0.15 -15.96 13.55
CA ASN A 377 0.36 -14.92 14.44
C ASN A 377 0.85 -15.48 15.79
N VAL A 378 0.26 -16.58 16.27
CA VAL A 378 0.64 -17.24 17.53
C VAL A 378 2.05 -17.83 17.42
N LEU A 379 2.46 -18.27 16.23
CA LEU A 379 3.78 -18.87 16.02
C LEU A 379 4.93 -17.90 16.29
N PHE A 380 4.66 -16.59 16.26
CA PHE A 380 5.64 -15.53 16.49
C PHE A 380 5.60 -14.96 17.92
N GLU A 381 4.76 -15.50 18.80
CA GLU A 381 4.68 -15.02 20.18
C GLU A 381 5.69 -15.76 21.07
N ASP A 382 6.32 -15.01 21.97
CA ASP A 382 7.33 -15.54 22.88
C ASP A 382 6.76 -16.70 23.72
N GLY A 383 7.51 -17.80 23.77
CA GLY A 383 7.10 -18.99 24.51
C GLY A 383 6.05 -19.84 23.82
N TRP A 384 5.70 -19.59 22.55
CA TRP A 384 4.90 -20.54 21.80
C TRP A 384 5.47 -21.98 21.87
N GLN A 385 4.55 -22.93 22.05
CA GLN A 385 4.73 -24.36 22.39
C GLN A 385 5.34 -24.71 23.75
N SER A 386 5.79 -23.74 24.54
CA SER A 386 6.44 -24.01 25.84
C SER A 386 5.77 -23.32 27.03
N ALA A 387 5.13 -22.17 26.78
CA ALA A 387 4.42 -21.41 27.79
C ALA A 387 3.05 -22.02 28.10
N ALA A 388 2.63 -21.90 29.37
CA ALA A 388 1.29 -22.30 29.79
C ALA A 388 0.19 -21.37 29.23
N ARG A 389 0.55 -20.10 28.95
CA ARG A 389 -0.35 -19.09 28.39
C ARG A 389 0.36 -18.29 27.31
N VAL A 390 -0.31 -18.11 26.18
CA VAL A 390 0.11 -17.26 25.07
C VAL A 390 -1.03 -16.31 24.74
N GLN A 391 -0.73 -15.01 24.60
CA GLN A 391 -1.69 -14.02 24.15
C GLN A 391 -1.24 -13.48 22.80
N ALA A 392 -2.14 -13.48 21.84
CA ALA A 392 -1.87 -13.03 20.49
C ALA A 392 -3.02 -12.15 19.99
N LEU A 393 -2.68 -11.30 19.01
CA LEU A 393 -3.63 -10.47 18.30
C LEU A 393 -3.51 -10.74 16.81
N SER A 394 -4.63 -10.85 16.11
CA SER A 394 -4.68 -11.07 14.67
C SER A 394 -5.74 -10.21 14.02
N GLU A 395 -5.43 -9.73 12.82
CA GLU A 395 -6.37 -9.07 11.94
C GLU A 395 -6.78 -10.05 10.83
N GLY A 396 -8.08 -10.26 10.69
CA GLY A 396 -8.66 -10.97 9.55
C GLY A 396 -9.40 -9.97 8.65
N ILE A 397 -9.34 -10.17 7.34
CA ILE A 397 -9.98 -9.28 6.37
C ILE A 397 -11.22 -9.98 5.81
N ILE A 398 -12.28 -9.22 5.63
CA ILE A 398 -13.53 -9.71 5.03
C ILE A 398 -13.39 -9.64 3.51
N ASP A 399 -12.72 -10.64 2.94
CA ASP A 399 -12.43 -10.72 1.51
C ASP A 399 -13.38 -11.66 0.75
N GLY A 400 -14.37 -12.22 1.45
CA GLY A 400 -15.30 -13.22 0.90
C GLY A 400 -14.72 -14.63 0.77
N PHE A 401 -13.49 -14.85 1.25
CA PHE A 401 -12.85 -16.17 1.27
C PHE A 401 -13.02 -16.88 2.61
N PRO A 402 -13.03 -18.23 2.62
CA PRO A 402 -12.92 -18.99 3.86
C PRO A 402 -11.62 -18.63 4.60
N LEU A 403 -11.74 -18.12 5.83
CA LEU A 403 -10.60 -17.71 6.65
C LEU A 403 -10.19 -18.87 7.57
N PRO A 404 -8.97 -19.43 7.47
CA PRO A 404 -8.54 -20.50 8.36
C PRO A 404 -8.43 -20.01 9.81
N VAL A 405 -9.12 -20.68 10.72
CA VAL A 405 -9.20 -20.33 12.15
C VAL A 405 -8.74 -21.44 13.09
N GLY A 406 -8.29 -22.57 12.56
CA GLY A 406 -7.90 -23.70 13.39
C GLY A 406 -6.54 -23.53 14.07
N PRO A 407 -6.34 -24.19 15.22
CA PRO A 407 -5.04 -24.23 15.90
C PRO A 407 -4.01 -25.04 15.12
N ALA A 408 -2.74 -24.84 15.47
CA ALA A 408 -1.60 -25.54 14.88
C ALA A 408 -0.68 -26.18 15.92
N TRP A 409 0.06 -27.21 15.51
CA TRP A 409 1.23 -27.73 16.23
C TRP A 409 2.40 -27.89 15.28
N CYS A 410 3.59 -27.48 15.71
CA CYS A 410 4.80 -27.47 14.90
C CYS A 410 5.88 -28.38 15.51
N ALA A 411 6.73 -28.95 14.66
CA ALA A 411 7.91 -29.69 15.06
C ALA A 411 9.09 -29.42 14.10
N PRO A 412 10.35 -29.64 14.51
CA PRO A 412 11.52 -29.37 13.67
C PRO A 412 11.60 -30.22 12.40
N THR A 413 10.98 -31.40 12.38
CA THR A 413 10.98 -32.31 11.22
C THR A 413 9.61 -32.94 11.00
N ALA A 414 9.35 -33.37 9.77
CA ALA A 414 8.13 -34.10 9.43
C ALA A 414 7.95 -35.38 10.26
N ALA A 415 9.06 -36.08 10.56
CA ALA A 415 9.05 -37.28 11.38
C ALA A 415 8.70 -36.98 12.85
N ALA A 416 9.29 -35.92 13.42
CA ALA A 416 8.95 -35.46 14.77
C ALA A 416 7.48 -35.05 14.86
N LEU A 417 6.99 -34.29 13.87
CA LEU A 417 5.58 -33.91 13.80
C LEU A 417 4.67 -35.15 13.76
N ALA A 418 5.00 -36.14 12.93
CA ALA A 418 4.23 -37.37 12.82
C ALA A 418 4.20 -38.18 14.14
N ALA A 419 5.29 -38.14 14.91
CA ALA A 419 5.39 -38.80 16.22
C ALA A 419 4.60 -38.07 17.31
N ASP A 420 4.59 -36.73 17.28
CA ASP A 420 3.91 -35.90 18.28
C ASP A 420 2.39 -35.92 18.11
N LEU A 421 1.90 -35.76 16.87
CA LEU A 421 0.49 -35.52 16.56
C LEU A 421 -0.51 -36.49 17.22
N PRO A 422 -0.27 -37.82 17.30
CA PRO A 422 -1.17 -38.74 17.98
C PRO A 422 -1.42 -38.40 19.45
N THR A 423 -0.45 -37.73 20.10
CA THR A 423 -0.50 -37.33 21.52
C THR A 423 -0.99 -35.90 21.72
N VAL A 424 -1.09 -35.11 20.65
CA VAL A 424 -1.61 -33.74 20.70
C VAL A 424 -3.13 -33.77 20.67
N ARG A 425 -3.76 -32.95 21.52
CA ARG A 425 -5.20 -32.72 21.53
C ARG A 425 -5.47 -31.23 21.41
N PHE A 426 -6.36 -30.87 20.50
CA PHE A 426 -6.78 -29.50 20.26
C PHE A 426 -8.20 -29.31 20.76
N THR A 427 -8.43 -28.22 21.49
CA THR A 427 -9.78 -27.67 21.69
C THR A 427 -9.79 -26.21 21.27
N MET A 428 -10.97 -25.73 20.86
CA MET A 428 -11.18 -24.36 20.45
C MET A 428 -12.51 -23.86 21.01
N GLU A 429 -12.49 -22.64 21.54
CA GLU A 429 -13.67 -21.89 21.91
C GLU A 429 -13.68 -20.57 21.16
N VAL A 430 -14.85 -20.15 20.71
CA VAL A 430 -15.06 -18.86 20.06
C VAL A 430 -16.04 -18.07 20.90
N ASN A 431 -15.59 -16.92 21.42
CA ASN A 431 -16.38 -16.05 22.29
C ASN A 431 -17.01 -16.80 23.48
N GLY A 432 -16.29 -17.79 24.03
CA GLY A 432 -16.76 -18.64 25.13
C GLY A 432 -17.67 -19.81 24.72
N THR A 433 -17.92 -20.01 23.43
CA THR A 433 -18.68 -21.16 22.90
C THR A 433 -17.72 -22.24 22.40
N PRO A 434 -17.74 -23.47 22.92
CA PRO A 434 -16.92 -24.57 22.44
C PRO A 434 -17.22 -24.94 20.98
N VAL A 435 -16.18 -25.30 20.23
CA VAL A 435 -16.29 -25.82 18.86
C VAL A 435 -15.79 -27.25 18.83
N ASP A 436 -16.62 -28.16 18.33
CA ASP A 436 -16.19 -29.53 18.05
C ASP A 436 -15.24 -29.54 16.85
N LEU A 437 -13.98 -29.90 17.10
CA LEU A 437 -12.94 -29.96 16.08
C LEU A 437 -12.85 -31.33 15.39
N ALA A 438 -13.54 -32.37 15.88
CA ALA A 438 -13.43 -33.73 15.36
C ALA A 438 -13.77 -33.88 13.86
N PRO A 439 -14.71 -33.11 13.27
CA PRO A 439 -15.04 -33.22 11.84
C PRO A 439 -13.99 -32.65 10.88
N TYR A 440 -13.02 -31.88 11.37
CA TYR A 440 -12.10 -31.12 10.51
C TYR A 440 -10.77 -31.86 10.29
N PRO A 441 -10.21 -31.84 9.07
CA PRO A 441 -8.98 -32.57 8.76
C PRO A 441 -7.76 -31.91 9.39
N LEU A 442 -6.70 -32.69 9.64
CA LEU A 442 -5.38 -32.11 9.90
C LEU A 442 -4.66 -31.83 8.56
N VAL A 443 -4.31 -30.58 8.34
CA VAL A 443 -3.59 -30.10 7.15
C VAL A 443 -2.13 -29.88 7.53
N ARG A 444 -1.22 -30.66 6.94
CA ARG A 444 0.23 -30.57 7.20
C ARG A 444 0.86 -29.62 6.19
N LEU A 445 1.46 -28.54 6.65
CA LEU A 445 2.17 -27.58 5.79
C LEU A 445 3.61 -27.40 6.30
N PRO A 446 4.63 -27.51 5.41
CA PRO A 446 5.98 -27.13 5.76
C PRO A 446 6.08 -25.61 5.87
N LEU A 447 6.72 -25.13 6.93
CA LEU A 447 7.14 -23.74 7.06
C LEU A 447 8.43 -23.52 6.26
N ARG A 448 8.62 -22.29 5.78
CA ARG A 448 9.82 -21.92 5.02
C ARG A 448 11.12 -22.06 5.80
N GLU A 449 11.08 -21.89 7.12
CA GLU A 449 12.25 -22.03 8.02
C GLU A 449 12.62 -23.50 8.31
N GLY A 450 12.00 -24.47 7.63
CA GLY A 450 12.30 -25.89 7.74
C GLY A 450 11.52 -26.65 8.82
N GLN A 451 10.74 -25.93 9.64
CA GLN A 451 9.78 -26.53 10.56
C GLN A 451 8.58 -27.13 9.81
N TYR A 452 7.92 -28.10 10.41
CA TYR A 452 6.71 -28.73 9.87
C TYR A 452 5.58 -28.54 10.86
N CYS A 453 4.44 -28.03 10.40
CA CYS A 453 3.27 -27.87 11.26
C CYS A 453 2.06 -28.61 10.70
N ALA A 454 1.16 -28.98 11.60
CA ALA A 454 -0.18 -29.43 11.27
C ALA A 454 -1.20 -28.47 11.85
N TRP A 455 -2.10 -27.99 11.01
CA TRP A 455 -3.24 -27.18 11.38
C TRP A 455 -4.50 -28.03 11.39
N VAL A 456 -5.44 -27.71 12.27
CA VAL A 456 -6.81 -28.16 12.10
C VAL A 456 -7.42 -27.32 10.96
N GLY A 457 -7.78 -27.97 9.85
CA GLY A 457 -8.33 -27.34 8.65
C GLY A 457 -9.79 -26.92 8.83
N VAL A 458 -10.05 -26.05 9.80
CA VAL A 458 -11.34 -25.38 10.01
C VAL A 458 -11.22 -23.93 9.56
N ALA A 459 -12.19 -23.48 8.78
CA ALA A 459 -12.27 -22.11 8.32
C ALA A 459 -13.64 -21.50 8.60
N SER A 460 -13.65 -20.21 8.90
CA SER A 460 -14.86 -19.40 8.89
C SER A 460 -15.26 -19.19 7.44
N ALA A 461 -16.44 -19.66 7.00
CA ALA A 461 -16.92 -19.42 5.63
C ALA A 461 -17.62 -18.06 5.48
N PHE A 462 -17.93 -17.40 6.59
CA PHE A 462 -18.50 -16.06 6.62
C PHE A 462 -17.84 -15.22 7.70
N GLN A 463 -17.55 -13.96 7.39
CA GLN A 463 -17.04 -12.97 8.33
C GLN A 463 -17.84 -11.68 8.15
N ARG A 464 -18.05 -10.98 9.26
CA ARG A 464 -18.52 -9.59 9.27
C ARG A 464 -17.69 -8.79 10.24
N ALA A 465 -17.71 -7.46 10.09
CA ALA A 465 -16.98 -6.54 10.94
C ALA A 465 -17.27 -6.84 12.42
N SER A 466 -16.28 -7.33 13.15
CA SER A 466 -16.44 -7.79 14.54
C SER A 466 -15.09 -8.01 15.22
N GLN A 467 -15.10 -8.03 16.56
CA GLN A 467 -13.97 -8.41 17.37
C GLN A 467 -14.30 -9.72 18.08
N ASN A 468 -13.48 -10.74 17.87
CA ASN A 468 -13.74 -12.09 18.32
C ASN A 468 -12.59 -12.58 19.19
N ARG A 469 -12.93 -13.35 20.21
CA ARG A 469 -11.97 -14.03 21.09
C ARG A 469 -11.96 -15.51 20.74
N PHE A 470 -10.83 -15.99 20.24
CA PHE A 470 -10.57 -17.41 20.04
C PHE A 470 -9.68 -17.89 21.17
N VAL A 471 -10.11 -18.94 21.86
CA VAL A 471 -9.31 -19.59 22.90
C VAL A 471 -8.99 -20.99 22.41
N TYR A 472 -7.70 -21.28 22.26
CA TYR A 472 -7.23 -22.60 21.88
C TYR A 472 -6.56 -23.24 23.09
N THR A 473 -6.88 -24.51 23.33
CA THR A 473 -6.12 -25.32 24.29
C THR A 473 -5.42 -26.41 23.51
N VAL A 474 -4.09 -26.45 23.65
CA VAL A 474 -3.26 -27.48 23.06
C VAL A 474 -2.67 -28.32 24.19
N GLU A 475 -3.14 -29.55 24.31
CA GLU A 475 -2.57 -30.53 25.23
C GLU A 475 -1.55 -31.37 24.47
N HIS A 476 -0.38 -31.55 25.05
CA HIS A 476 0.70 -32.34 24.44
C HIS A 476 1.53 -33.03 25.53
N ARG A 477 2.35 -33.99 25.16
CA ARG A 477 3.37 -34.53 26.08
C ARG A 477 4.55 -33.58 26.14
N GLY A 478 4.90 -33.14 27.34
CA GLY A 478 6.11 -32.40 27.66
C GLY A 478 7.11 -33.27 28.43
N LEU A 479 8.29 -32.70 28.71
CA LEU A 479 9.38 -33.37 29.43
C LEU A 479 9.01 -33.85 30.84
N ALA A 480 8.03 -33.19 31.49
CA ALA A 480 7.58 -33.49 32.85
C ALA A 480 6.19 -34.16 32.92
N GLY A 481 5.63 -34.61 31.79
CA GLY A 481 4.29 -35.21 31.72
C GLY A 481 3.35 -34.47 30.75
N LEU A 482 2.04 -34.54 31.00
CA LEU A 482 1.06 -33.84 30.16
C LEU A 482 1.16 -32.33 30.37
N ALA A 483 1.50 -31.60 29.30
CA ALA A 483 1.57 -30.15 29.27
C ALA A 483 0.35 -29.59 28.55
N ARG A 484 -0.06 -28.39 28.96
CA ARG A 484 -1.21 -27.69 28.39
C ARG A 484 -0.82 -26.25 28.12
N THR A 485 -0.97 -25.83 26.87
CA THR A 485 -0.80 -24.45 26.44
C THR A 485 -2.15 -23.85 26.12
N HIS A 486 -2.49 -22.77 26.82
CA HIS A 486 -3.67 -21.97 26.55
C HIS A 486 -3.29 -20.76 25.69
N VAL A 487 -3.87 -20.67 24.49
CA VAL A 487 -3.67 -19.54 23.59
C VAL A 487 -4.95 -18.71 23.57
N GLU A 488 -4.86 -17.45 23.97
CA GLU A 488 -5.92 -16.47 23.74
C GLU A 488 -5.55 -15.60 22.54
N LEU A 489 -6.28 -15.77 21.44
CA LEU A 489 -6.13 -14.99 20.23
C LEU A 489 -7.32 -14.06 20.06
N ARG A 490 -7.09 -12.75 20.10
CA ARG A 490 -8.11 -11.77 19.71
C ARG A 490 -8.00 -11.52 18.22
N VAL A 491 -9.08 -11.79 17.50
CA VAL A 491 -9.18 -11.65 16.05
C VAL A 491 -10.12 -10.51 15.71
N THR A 492 -9.63 -9.50 15.03
CA THR A 492 -10.44 -8.39 14.53
C THR A 492 -10.75 -8.63 13.05
N PHE A 493 -12.02 -8.85 12.71
CA PHE A 493 -12.48 -8.90 11.33
C PHE A 493 -12.79 -7.48 10.84
N LYS A 494 -12.07 -7.03 9.81
CA LYS A 494 -12.20 -5.69 9.23
C LYS A 494 -12.81 -5.74 7.83
N ASP A 495 -13.57 -4.72 7.51
CA ASP A 495 -14.06 -4.44 6.16
C ASP A 495 -12.90 -3.72 5.43
N PRO A 496 -12.48 -4.17 4.25
CA PRO A 496 -11.34 -3.59 3.53
C PRO A 496 -11.48 -2.10 3.16
#